data_AF-Q01YG5-F1
#
_entry.id   AF-Q01YG5-F1
#
_cell.length_a   1.000
_cell.length_b   1.000
_cell.length_c   1.000
_cell.angle_alpha   90.00
_cell.angle_beta   90.00
_cell.angle_gamma   90.00
#
_symmetry.space_group_name_H-M   'P 1'
#
loop_
_entity.id
_entity.type
_entity.pdbx_description
1 polymer ?
#
loop_
_entity_poly.entity_id
_entity_poly.type
_entity_poly.pdbx_seq_one_letter_code
_entity_poly.pdbx_strand_id
1 'polypeptide(L)' 'MSSAVDRMKLSEAILALIEQRRAETGDAQLGLEVEAFLIDAQFLELETEILQNPGAFEPWLVRRRRDDN' A
#
# COMPACT_ATOMS: atom_id res chain seq x y z
N MET A 1 -5.36 -17.00 3.65
CA MET A 1 -4.41 -15.87 3.59
C MET A 1 -4.80 -15.02 2.40
N SER A 2 -4.96 -13.71 2.59
CA SER A 2 -5.28 -12.78 1.51
C SER A 2 -4.00 -12.48 0.72
N SER A 3 -4.02 -12.66 -0.60
CA SER A 3 -2.86 -12.34 -1.44
C SER A 3 -2.66 -10.83 -1.54
N ALA A 4 -1.45 -10.37 -1.90
CA ALA A 4 -1.18 -8.95 -2.17
C ALA A 4 -2.22 -8.33 -3.12
N VAL A 5 -2.61 -9.10 -4.14
CA VAL A 5 -3.62 -8.72 -5.13
C VAL A 5 -4.99 -8.50 -4.49
N ASP A 6 -5.40 -9.36 -3.56
CA ASP A 6 -6.69 -9.21 -2.87
C ASP A 6 -6.72 -7.96 -1.99
N ARG A 7 -5.62 -7.67 -1.29
CA ARG A 7 -5.49 -6.46 -0.46
C ARG A 7 -5.48 -5.19 -1.31
N MET A 8 -4.75 -5.19 -2.43
CA MET A 8 -4.77 -4.09 -3.40
C MET A 8 -6.17 -3.80 -3.93
N LYS A 9 -6.92 -4.83 -4.33
CA LYS A 9 -8.30 -4.67 -4.80
C LYS A 9 -9.22 -4.07 -3.74
N LEU A 10 -9.04 -4.48 -2.49
CA LEU A 10 -9.80 -3.91 -1.37
C LEU A 10 -9.45 -2.43 -1.18
N SER A 11 -8.16 -2.10 -1.15
CA SER A 11 -7.68 -0.71 -1.03
C SER A 11 -8.22 0.17 -2.16
N GLU A 12 -8.18 -0.31 -3.40
CA GLU A 12 -8.75 0.38 -4.57
C GLU A 12 -10.26 0.63 -4.41
N ALA A 13 -11.02 -0.37 -3.95
CA ALA A 13 -12.46 -0.22 -3.70
C ALA A 13 -12.76 0.82 -2.61
N ILE A 14 -11.93 0.88 -1.55
CA ILE A 14 -12.09 1.87 -0.48
C ILE A 14 -11.79 3.29 -1.01
N LEU A 15 -10.71 3.46 -1.78
CA LEU A 15 -10.37 4.76 -2.37
C LEU A 15 -11.46 5.24 -3.34
N ALA A 16 -12.00 4.35 -4.17
CA ALA A 16 -13.12 4.68 -5.06
C ALA A 16 -14.37 5.11 -4.27
N LEU A 17 -14.65 4.48 -3.13
CA LEU A 17 -15.76 4.89 -2.27
C LEU A 17 -15.53 6.27 -1.65
N ILE A 18 -14.31 6.57 -1.19
CA ILE A 18 -13.96 7.90 -0.66
C ILE A 18 -14.19 8.97 -1.73
N GLU A 19 -13.70 8.74 -2.95
CA GLU A 19 -13.87 9.67 -4.07
C GLU A 19 -15.35 9.89 -4.41
N GLN A 20 -16.15 8.82 -4.45
CA GLN A 20 -17.60 8.93 -4.62
C GLN A 20 -18.22 9.80 -3.52
N ARG A 21 -17.83 9.61 -2.25
CA ARG A 21 -18.36 10.40 -1.13
C ARG A 21 -17.93 11.86 -1.18
N ARG A 22 -16.71 12.17 -1.64
CA ARG A 22 -16.27 13.56 -1.88
C ARG A 22 -17.17 14.23 -2.92
N ALA A 23 -17.46 13.54 -4.02
CA ALA A 23 -18.35 14.04 -5.07
C ALA A 23 -19.79 14.26 -4.58
N GLU A 24 -20.31 13.35 -3.74
CA GLU A 24 -21.68 13.45 -3.18
C GLU A 24 -21.83 14.57 -2.14
N THR A 25 -20.80 14.81 -1.32
CA THR A 25 -20.86 15.75 -0.19
C THR A 25 -20.29 17.13 -0.52
N GLY A 26 -19.46 17.23 -1.55
CA GLY A 26 -18.70 18.44 -1.88
C GLY A 26 -17.52 18.70 -0.93
N ASP A 27 -17.25 17.81 0.01
CA ASP A 27 -16.12 17.92 0.94
C ASP A 27 -14.88 17.25 0.35
N ALA A 28 -13.94 18.07 -0.14
CA ALA A 28 -12.68 17.60 -0.71
C ALA A 28 -11.73 16.99 0.34
N GLN A 29 -11.92 17.26 1.63
CA GLN A 29 -11.07 16.74 2.70
C GLN A 29 -11.56 15.39 3.25
N LEU A 30 -12.78 14.99 2.89
CA LEU A 30 -13.37 13.74 3.34
C LEU A 30 -12.46 12.56 3.02
N GLY A 31 -12.08 11.81 4.06
CA GLY A 31 -11.27 10.59 3.92
C GLY A 31 -9.79 10.80 3.63
N LEU A 32 -9.24 12.02 3.68
CA LEU A 32 -7.80 12.26 3.43
C LEU A 32 -6.88 11.43 4.35
N GLU A 33 -7.18 11.38 5.64
CA GLU A 33 -6.38 10.60 6.61
C GLU A 33 -6.45 9.09 6.34
N VAL A 34 -7.62 8.62 5.91
CA VAL A 34 -7.84 7.21 5.58
C VAL A 34 -7.10 6.83 4.30
N GLU A 35 -7.13 7.70 3.28
CA GLU A 35 -6.38 7.55 2.04
C GLU A 35 -4.87 7.48 2.30
N ALA A 36 -4.34 8.43 3.09
CA ALA A 36 -2.91 8.43 3.46
C ALA A 36 -2.52 7.14 4.20
N PHE A 37 -3.30 6.74 5.20
CA PHE A 37 -3.05 5.52 5.96
C PHE A 37 -3.06 4.26 5.08
N LEU A 38 -4.04 4.15 4.17
CA LEU A 38 -4.16 3.01 3.25
C LEU A 38 -2.95 2.89 2.32
N ILE A 39 -2.50 4.01 1.76
CA ILE A 39 -1.35 4.07 0.86
C ILE A 39 -0.08 3.65 1.63
N ASP A 40 0.15 4.24 2.80
CA ASP A 40 1.32 3.94 3.63
C ASP A 40 1.37 2.47 4.06
N ALA A 41 0.23 1.93 4.51
CA ALA A 41 0.13 0.52 4.88
C ALA A 41 0.41 -0.40 3.69
N GLN A 42 -0.14 -0.08 2.50
CA GLN A 42 0.05 -0.88 1.30
C GLN A 42 1.52 -0.91 0.85
N PHE A 43 2.23 0.22 0.96
CA PHE A 43 3.67 0.29 0.69
C PHE A 43 4.47 -0.55 1.66
N LEU A 44 4.22 -0.43 2.97
CA LEU A 44 4.93 -1.17 4.00
C LEU A 44 4.78 -2.70 3.82
N GLU A 45 3.56 -3.15 3.53
CA GLU A 45 3.28 -4.56 3.31
C GLU A 45 3.96 -5.09 2.04
N LEU A 46 3.90 -4.33 0.93
CA LEU A 46 4.55 -4.73 -0.32
C LEU A 46 6.07 -4.78 -0.17
N GLU A 47 6.65 -3.79 0.49
CA GLU A 47 8.09 -3.78 0.79
C GLU A 47 8.46 -5.01 1.61
N THR A 48 7.68 -5.32 2.65
CA THR A 48 7.90 -6.50 3.49
C THR A 48 7.83 -7.79 2.66
N GLU A 49 6.82 -7.94 1.81
CA GLU A 49 6.66 -9.12 0.96
C GLU A 49 7.81 -9.27 -0.05
N ILE A 50 8.25 -8.17 -0.68
CA ILE A 50 9.40 -8.16 -1.60
C ILE A 50 10.68 -8.53 -0.85
N LEU A 51 10.90 -8.00 0.35
CA LEU A 51 12.09 -8.32 1.15
C LEU A 51 12.08 -9.78 1.63
N GLN A 52 10.91 -10.36 1.90
CA GLN A 52 10.76 -11.76 2.30
C GLN A 52 10.93 -12.72 1.12
N ASN A 53 10.40 -12.37 -0.05
CA ASN A 53 10.51 -13.15 -1.28
C ASN A 53 10.73 -12.22 -2.48
N PRO A 54 11.99 -11.89 -2.78
CA PRO A 54 12.30 -10.88 -3.79
C PRO A 54 12.08 -11.36 -5.22
N GLY A 55 12.09 -12.67 -5.46
CA GLY A 55 11.92 -13.26 -6.79
C GLY A 55 12.79 -12.57 -7.84
N ALA A 56 12.16 -12.11 -8.92
CA ALA A 56 12.85 -11.41 -10.01
C ALA A 56 13.46 -10.06 -9.60
N PHE A 57 13.02 -9.46 -8.49
CA PHE A 57 13.56 -8.19 -8.01
C PHE A 57 14.90 -8.32 -7.30
N GLU A 58 15.33 -9.53 -6.98
CA GLU A 58 16.57 -9.79 -6.24
C GLU A 58 17.82 -9.06 -6.79
N PRO A 59 18.05 -8.97 -8.12
CA PRO A 59 19.22 -8.26 -8.67
C PRO A 59 19.22 -6.74 -8.42
N TRP A 60 18.05 -6.15 -8.20
CA TRP A 60 17.90 -4.70 -8.03
C TRP A 60 17.71 -4.27 -6.58
N LEU A 61 17.53 -5.23 -5.66
CA LEU A 61 17.48 -4.93 -4.24
C LEU A 61 18.87 -4.51 -3.77
N VAL A 62 18.98 -3.22 -3.42
CA VAL A 62 20.14 -2.72 -2.68
C VAL A 62 20.12 -3.41 -1.32
N ARG A 63 20.89 -4.50 -1.20
CA ARG A 63 21.12 -5.16 0.09
C ARG A 63 21.77 -4.12 1.01
N ARG A 64 20.97 -3.49 1.88
CA ARG A 64 21.53 -2.86 3.07
C ARG A 64 22.18 -4.00 3.84
N ARG A 65 23.50 -4.17 3.69
CA ARG A 65 24.30 -4.80 4.74
C ARG A 65 24.00 -3.97 5.98
N ARG A 66 23.11 -4.47 6.84
CA ARG A 66 23.31 -4.22 8.27
C ARG A 66 24.69 -4.81 8.51
N ASP A 67 25.67 -3.96 8.77
CA ASP A 67 26.89 -4.44 9.39
C ASP A 67 26.43 -5.09 10.70
N ASP A 68 26.43 -6.43 10.71
CA ASP A 68 26.25 -7.22 11.92
C ASP A 68 27.38 -6.81 12.86
N ASN A 69 27.02 -6.13 13.94
CA ASN A 69 27.92 -5.77 15.03
C ASN A 69 27.30 -6.27 16.34
#